data_AF-A0A852NEE6-F1
#
_entry.id   AF-A0A852NEE6-F1
#
_cell.length_a   1.000
_cell.length_b   1.000
_cell.length_c   1.000
_cell.angle_alpha   90.00
_cell.angle_beta   90.00
_cell.angle_gamma   90.00
#
_symmetry.space_group_name_H-M   'P 1'
#
loop_
_entity.id
_entity.type
_entity.pdbx_description
1 polymer ?
#
loop_
_entity_poly.entity_id
_entity_poly.type
_entity_poly.pdbx_seq_one_letter_code
_entity_poly.pdbx_strand_id
1 'polypeptide(L)' 'PPVFSKSVYEARVAENLPAGSVVLRVWATDADAGSNGRVSYSFGNAPDGVLALFAVDSESG' A
#
# COMPACT_ATOMS: atom_id res chain seq x y z
N PRO A 1 5.16 -4.02 16.42
CA PRO A 1 4.42 -3.04 15.58
C PRO A 1 5.02 -2.94 14.17
N PRO A 2 4.19 -2.74 13.14
CA PRO A 2 4.64 -2.82 11.75
C PRO A 2 5.46 -1.58 11.36
N VAL A 3 6.57 -1.83 10.66
CA VAL A 3 7.49 -0.80 10.18
C VAL A 3 7.61 -0.90 8.66
N PHE A 4 7.28 0.19 7.95
CA PHE A 4 7.46 0.26 6.50
C PHE A 4 8.95 0.27 6.11
N SER A 5 9.27 -0.38 4.98
CA SER A 5 10.63 -0.44 4.44
C SER A 5 11.18 0.91 3.96
N LYS A 6 10.28 1.85 3.63
CA LYS A 6 10.60 3.22 3.22
C LYS A 6 9.70 4.20 3.97
N SER A 7 10.25 5.37 4.29
CA SER A 7 9.49 6.48 4.85
C SER A 7 8.57 7.16 3.81
N VAL A 8 8.96 7.12 2.53
CA VAL A 8 8.20 7.68 1.42
C VAL A 8 8.24 6.71 0.24
N TYR A 9 7.08 6.45 -0.35
CA TYR A 9 6.93 5.73 -1.60
C TYR A 9 6.47 6.71 -2.68
N GLU A 10 7.18 6.76 -3.79
CA GLU A 10 6.88 7.63 -4.93
C GLU A 10 6.89 6.78 -6.21
N ALA A 11 5.92 7.02 -7.08
CA ALA A 11 5.84 6.40 -8.39
C ALA A 11 5.35 7.43 -9.42
N ARG A 12 5.74 7.22 -10.68
CA ARG A 12 5.23 7.98 -11.81
C ARG A 12 4.40 7.04 -12.68
N VAL A 13 3.19 7.48 -13.01
CA VAL A 13 2.21 6.70 -13.76
C VAL A 13 2.01 7.36 -15.12
N ALA A 14 2.03 6.57 -16.19
CA ALA A 14 1.67 7.05 -17.51
C ALA A 14 0.16 7.30 -17.60
N GLU A 15 -0.25 8.37 -18.26
CA GLU A 15 -1.68 8.74 -18.40
C GLU A 15 -2.53 7.67 -19.08
N ASN A 16 -1.90 6.84 -19.91
CA ASN A 16 -2.54 5.75 -20.66
C ASN A 16 -2.40 4.39 -19.96
N LEU A 17 -1.97 4.36 -18.69
CA LEU A 17 -1.85 3.12 -17.94
C LEU A 17 -3.25 2.51 -17.73
N PRO A 18 -3.50 1.25 -18.10
CA PRO A 18 -4.80 0.62 -17.93
C PRO A 18 -5.23 0.54 -16.45
N ALA A 19 -6.53 0.67 -16.19
CA ALA A 19 -7.09 0.48 -14.85
C ALA A 19 -6.77 -0.93 -14.31
N GLY A 20 -6.46 -1.01 -13.01
CA GLY A 20 -6.04 -2.25 -12.35
C GLY A 20 -4.56 -2.60 -12.52
N SER A 21 -3.79 -1.78 -13.25
CA SER A 21 -2.33 -1.94 -13.31
C SER A 21 -1.69 -1.68 -11.95
N VAL A 22 -0.64 -2.43 -11.62
CA VAL A 22 0.16 -2.21 -10.41
C VAL A 22 0.97 -0.93 -10.57
N VAL A 23 0.77 0.02 -9.66
CA VAL A 23 1.49 1.31 -9.64
C VAL A 23 2.81 1.19 -8.88
N LEU A 24 2.73 0.68 -7.65
CA LEU A 24 3.85 0.36 -6.79
C LEU A 24 3.41 -0.71 -5.80
N ARG A 25 4.38 -1.28 -5.09
CA ARG A 25 4.12 -2.18 -3.97
C ARG A 25 4.74 -1.61 -2.70
N VAL A 26 3.95 -1.54 -1.63
CA VAL A 26 4.47 -1.18 -0.30
C VAL A 26 4.85 -2.43 0.48
N TRP A 27 5.77 -2.26 1.42
CA TRP A 27 6.20 -3.36 2.29
C TRP A 27 6.42 -2.86 3.71
N ALA A 28 5.87 -3.58 4.67
CA ALA A 28 6.14 -3.39 6.09
C ALA A 28 6.39 -4.74 6.78
N THR A 29 7.21 -4.69 7.83
CA THR A 29 7.56 -5.85 8.66
C THR A 29 7.24 -5.56 10.11
N ASP A 30 6.62 -6.52 10.79
CA ASP A 30 6.47 -6.52 12.24
C ASP A 30 7.40 -7.58 12.84
N ALA A 31 8.06 -7.26 13.95
CA ALA A 31 8.98 -8.17 14.66
C ALA A 31 8.25 -9.16 15.58
N ASP A 32 6.96 -8.95 15.80
CA ASP A 32 6.13 -9.79 16.66
C ASP A 32 5.89 -11.18 16.04
N ALA A 33 5.86 -12.22 16.87
CA ALA A 33 5.73 -13.60 16.41
C ALA A 33 4.27 -14.01 16.18
N GLY A 34 4.06 -14.96 15.26
CA GLY A 34 2.74 -15.54 14.99
C GLY A 34 1.77 -14.54 14.37
N SER A 35 0.48 -14.60 14.76
CA SER A 35 -0.57 -13.73 14.23
C SER A 35 -0.33 -12.25 14.53
N ASN A 36 0.40 -11.93 15.61
CA ASN A 36 0.71 -10.55 15.99
C ASN A 36 1.68 -9.89 15.02
N GLY A 37 2.42 -10.68 14.23
CA GLY A 37 3.29 -10.17 13.16
C GLY A 37 2.60 -9.99 11.81
N ARG A 38 1.30 -10.31 11.70
CA ARG A 38 0.57 -10.19 10.44
C ARG A 38 0.31 -8.71 10.14
N VAL A 39 0.82 -8.25 9.01
CA VAL A 39 0.63 -6.90 8.51
C VAL A 39 -0.57 -6.87 7.57
N SER A 40 -1.43 -5.87 7.71
CA SER A 40 -2.45 -5.52 6.73
C SER A 40 -2.30 -4.07 6.28
N TYR A 41 -2.61 -3.83 5.00
CA TYR A 41 -2.46 -2.51 4.38
C TYR A 41 -3.81 -1.86 4.12
N SER A 42 -3.88 -0.56 4.37
CA SER A 42 -5.02 0.28 4.01
C SER A 42 -4.54 1.70 3.77
N PHE A 43 -5.31 2.49 3.02
CA PHE A 43 -5.11 3.93 3.03
C PHE A 43 -5.42 4.49 4.43
N GLY A 44 -4.65 5.49 4.84
CA GLY A 44 -4.94 6.29 6.02
C GLY A 44 -6.05 7.29 5.73
N ASN A 45 -5.86 8.55 6.13
CA ASN A 45 -6.76 9.62 5.74
C ASN A 45 -6.47 10.03 4.28
N ALA A 46 -7.25 9.50 3.34
CA ALA A 46 -7.18 9.83 1.93
C ALA A 46 -8.50 10.46 1.46
N PRO A 47 -8.46 11.49 0.59
CA PRO A 47 -9.68 12.05 -0.01
C PRO A 47 -10.47 11.01 -0.82
N ASP A 48 -11.79 11.14 -0.85
CA ASP A 48 -12.68 10.22 -1.59
C ASP A 48 -12.28 10.05 -3.06
N GLY A 49 -11.82 11.14 -3.70
CA GLY A 49 -11.33 11.08 -5.09
C GLY A 49 -10.10 10.20 -5.29
N VAL A 50 -9.24 10.05 -4.26
CA VAL A 50 -8.08 9.14 -4.30
C VAL A 50 -8.56 7.70 -4.15
N LEU A 51 -9.47 7.44 -3.21
CA LEU A 51 -10.03 6.10 -2.97
C LEU A 51 -10.85 5.57 -4.16
N ALA A 52 -11.36 6.46 -5.01
CA ALA A 52 -12.04 6.10 -6.26
C ALA A 52 -11.07 5.71 -7.40
N LEU A 53 -9.80 6.12 -7.33
CA LEU A 53 -8.81 5.93 -8.40
C LEU A 53 -7.75 4.89 -8.08
N PHE A 54 -7.37 4.77 -6.80
CA PHE A 54 -6.33 3.86 -6.35
C PHE A 54 -6.87 2.89 -5.32
N ALA A 55 -6.40 1.65 -5.39
CA ALA A 55 -6.65 0.59 -4.42
C ALA A 55 -5.30 0.11 -3.86
N VAL A 56 -5.32 -0.39 -2.63
CA VAL A 56 -4.21 -1.13 -2.02
C VAL A 56 -4.72 -2.52 -1.66
N ASP A 57 -3.94 -3.54 -2.00
CA ASP A 57 -4.28 -4.89 -1.59
C ASP A 57 -3.88 -5.09 -0.12
N SER A 58 -4.80 -5.56 0.70
CA SER A 58 -4.60 -5.57 2.15
C SER A 58 -3.56 -6.59 2.61
N GLU A 59 -3.22 -7.59 1.80
CA GLU A 59 -2.24 -8.63 2.15
C GLU A 59 -0.88 -8.40 1.48
N SER A 60 -0.88 -7.88 0.25
CA SER A 60 0.32 -7.76 -0.57
C SER A 60 0.87 -6.34 -0.67
N GLY A 61 0.12 -5.32 -0.25
CA GLY A 61 0.50 -3.91 -0.29
C GLY A 61 0.37 -3.30 -1.68
#